data_AF-A0A6V7WCF8-F1
#
_entry.id   AF-A0A6V7WCF8-F1
#
_cell.length_a   1.000
_cell.length_b   1.000
_cell.length_c   1.000
_cell.angle_alpha   90.00
_cell.angle_beta   90.00
_cell.angle_gamma   90.00
#
_symmetry.space_group_name_H-M   'P 1'
#
loop_
_entity.id
_entity.type
_entity.pdbx_description
1 polymer ?
#
loop_
_entity_poly.entity_id
_entity_poly.type
_entity_poly.pdbx_seq_one_letter_code
_entity_poly.pdbx_strand_id
1 'polypeptide(L)'
;MQRLECTIQKYKWGKKGLDGLVAQLSGLIKVEEDESYAELWMGTHKNGPSKIKNEGILLSEYFEKNPKVLGEHEKKGLNFLFKVLSVGSSLSVQSHPTKEQAIYLHSKDPKNYPDANHKPELAIALTEFELLCGFRKPEEILSNIKLNKEIEEIIGEEEIQKFSIKMRRK
;
A
#
# COMPACT_ATOMS: atom_id res chain seq x y z
N MET A 1 -18.03 10.17 19.88
CA MET A 1 -17.04 10.30 18.78
C MET A 1 -15.68 10.53 19.41
N GLN A 2 -14.66 9.76 19.02
CA GLN A 2 -13.29 9.87 19.56
C GLN A 2 -12.34 10.45 18.50
N ARG A 3 -11.55 11.46 18.83
CA ARG A 3 -10.52 12.00 17.93
C ARG A 3 -9.24 11.19 18.07
N LEU A 4 -8.68 10.76 16.96
CA LEU A 4 -7.41 10.03 16.95
C LEU A 4 -6.21 10.98 16.83
N GLU A 5 -5.13 10.59 17.49
CA GLU A 5 -3.77 10.98 17.16
C GLU A 5 -3.11 9.82 16.42
N CYS A 6 -2.64 10.08 15.20
CA CYS A 6 -2.27 9.06 14.23
C CYS A 6 -0.75 9.04 14.02
N THR A 7 -0.21 7.88 13.65
CA THR A 7 1.23 7.75 13.41
C THR A 7 1.58 8.22 11.99
N ILE A 8 2.68 8.95 11.85
CA ILE A 8 3.20 9.39 10.56
C ILE A 8 4.47 8.59 10.25
N GLN A 9 4.53 7.99 9.07
CA GLN A 9 5.74 7.37 8.55
C GLN A 9 6.47 8.35 7.62
N LYS A 10 7.74 8.60 7.93
CA LYS A 10 8.60 9.57 7.24
C LYS A 10 9.52 8.90 6.22
N TYR A 11 8.96 8.06 5.36
CA TYR A 11 9.75 7.37 4.34
C TYR A 11 10.26 8.36 3.28
N LYS A 12 11.50 8.17 2.81
CA LYS A 12 12.17 9.08 1.86
C LYS A 12 11.43 9.30 0.53
N TRP A 13 10.58 8.34 0.13
CA TRP A 13 9.77 8.47 -1.08
C TRP A 13 8.59 9.44 -0.92
N GLY A 14 8.27 9.84 0.31
CA GLY A 14 7.16 10.73 0.60
C GLY A 14 7.42 12.17 0.16
N LYS A 15 6.35 12.91 -0.14
CA LYS A 15 6.45 14.36 -0.39
C LYS A 15 7.02 15.08 0.82
N LYS A 16 7.79 16.13 0.56
CA LYS A 16 8.44 16.96 1.56
C LYS A 16 7.49 18.02 2.11
N GLY A 17 7.62 18.32 3.40
CA GLY A 17 6.95 19.46 4.04
C GLY A 17 5.45 19.56 3.72
N LEU A 18 4.96 20.79 3.59
CA LEU A 18 3.55 21.08 3.31
C LEU A 18 3.13 20.83 1.86
N ASP A 19 4.03 20.42 0.97
CA ASP A 19 3.67 19.96 -0.38
C ASP A 19 2.97 18.59 -0.33
N GLY A 20 3.12 17.87 0.78
CA GLY A 20 2.50 16.58 1.03
C GLY A 20 1.20 16.66 1.82
N LEU A 21 0.15 16.00 1.33
CA LEU A 21 -1.15 15.93 2.00
C LEU A 21 -1.06 15.30 3.40
N VAL A 22 -0.14 14.35 3.61
CA VAL A 22 0.08 13.74 4.93
C VAL A 22 0.54 14.78 5.95
N ALA A 23 1.45 15.69 5.58
CA ALA A 23 1.89 16.76 6.47
C ALA A 23 0.75 17.73 6.77
N GLN A 24 -0.03 18.11 5.76
CA GLN A 24 -1.21 18.99 5.91
C GLN A 24 -2.27 18.39 6.85
N LEU A 25 -2.52 17.08 6.76
CA LEU A 25 -3.51 16.37 7.58
C LEU A 25 -2.98 15.90 8.95
N SER A 26 -1.67 15.95 9.16
CA SER A 26 -1.01 15.40 10.34
C SER A 26 -1.47 16.03 11.66
N GLY A 27 -1.92 17.29 11.62
CA GLY A 27 -2.21 18.07 12.82
C GLY A 27 -0.96 18.41 13.64
N LEU A 28 0.24 18.29 13.07
CA LEU A 28 1.49 18.72 13.70
C LEU A 28 1.49 20.25 13.86
N ILE A 29 2.04 20.73 14.98
CA ILE A 29 2.21 22.17 15.25
C ILE A 29 3.32 22.75 14.35
N LYS A 30 4.36 21.96 14.09
CA LYS A 30 5.49 22.34 13.23
C LYS A 30 5.74 21.24 12.20
N VAL A 31 5.83 21.64 10.94
CA VAL A 31 6.21 20.79 9.80
C VAL A 31 7.59 21.26 9.35
N GLU A 32 8.54 20.32 9.23
CA GLU A 32 9.86 20.63 8.71
C GLU A 32 9.81 20.54 7.18
N GLU A 33 10.19 21.63 6.49
CA GLU A 33 10.04 21.73 5.03
C GLU A 33 10.82 20.65 4.27
N ASP A 34 11.99 20.25 4.77
CA ASP A 34 12.87 19.29 4.11
C ASP A 34 12.60 17.82 4.45
N GLU A 35 11.71 17.54 5.40
CA GLU A 35 11.40 16.19 5.86
C GLU A 35 10.30 15.56 5.00
N SER A 36 10.41 14.26 4.70
CA SER A 36 9.39 13.53 3.97
C SER A 36 8.25 13.07 4.90
N TYR A 37 7.01 13.26 4.46
CA TYR A 37 5.80 12.84 5.15
C TYR A 37 5.03 11.86 4.25
N ALA A 38 5.31 10.57 4.37
CA ALA A 38 4.94 9.57 3.37
C ALA A 38 3.57 8.93 3.63
N GLU A 39 3.33 8.47 4.87
CA GLU A 39 2.08 7.79 5.22
C GLU A 39 1.51 8.31 6.55
N LEU A 40 0.19 8.52 6.63
CA LEU A 40 -0.55 8.73 7.87
C LEU A 40 -1.33 7.46 8.21
N TRP A 41 -1.03 6.81 9.32
CA TRP A 41 -1.61 5.52 9.72
C TRP A 41 -2.71 5.69 10.76
N MET A 42 -3.88 5.12 10.46
CA MET A 42 -5.08 5.14 11.28
C MET A 42 -5.53 3.71 11.57
N GLY A 43 -5.40 3.29 12.83
CA GLY A 43 -5.85 1.98 13.29
C GLY A 43 -5.02 1.42 14.44
N THR A 44 -5.03 0.10 14.57
CA THR A 44 -4.41 -0.64 15.70
C THR A 44 -3.15 -1.38 15.30
N HIS A 45 -2.49 -0.99 14.19
CA HIS A 45 -1.31 -1.69 13.71
C HIS A 45 -0.10 -1.44 14.64
N LYS A 46 0.58 -2.51 15.07
CA LYS A 46 1.70 -2.47 16.04
C LYS A 46 2.83 -1.49 15.70
N ASN A 47 3.18 -1.35 14.42
CA ASN A 47 4.26 -0.46 13.96
C ASN A 47 3.84 1.02 13.81
N GLY A 48 2.56 1.34 14.02
CA GLY A 48 2.06 2.70 13.94
C GLY A 48 0.69 2.80 14.56
N PRO A 49 0.57 2.54 15.88
CA PRO A 49 -0.72 2.51 16.54
C PRO A 49 -1.28 3.92 16.69
N SER A 50 -2.58 4.08 16.49
CA SER A 50 -3.27 5.34 16.81
C SER A 50 -3.57 5.42 18.32
N LYS A 51 -3.69 6.65 18.82
CA LYS A 51 -4.09 6.97 20.20
C LYS A 51 -5.40 7.75 20.23
N ILE A 52 -6.15 7.64 21.33
CA ILE A 52 -7.25 8.56 21.61
C ILE A 52 -6.66 9.90 22.06
N LYS A 53 -6.83 10.96 21.28
CA LYS A 53 -6.11 12.24 21.46
C LYS A 53 -6.25 12.84 22.86
N ASN A 54 -7.45 12.79 23.45
CA ASN A 54 -7.71 13.42 24.75
C ASN A 54 -7.26 12.56 25.94
N GLU A 55 -7.09 11.26 25.75
CA GLU A 55 -6.74 10.30 26.82
C GLU A 55 -5.27 9.86 26.73
N GLY A 56 -4.65 9.97 25.56
CA GLY A 56 -3.28 9.51 25.30
C GLY A 56 -3.11 7.99 25.25
N ILE A 57 -4.17 7.22 25.46
CA ILE A 57 -4.14 5.75 25.44
C ILE A 57 -4.18 5.21 24.00
N LEU A 58 -3.65 4.00 23.80
CA LEU A 58 -3.70 3.33 22.50
C LEU A 58 -5.15 3.00 22.12
N LEU A 59 -5.45 3.06 20.82
CA LEU A 59 -6.76 2.67 20.31
C LEU A 59 -7.08 1.19 20.61
N SER A 60 -6.08 0.31 20.63
CA SER A 60 -6.24 -1.09 21.02
C SER A 60 -6.66 -1.24 22.49
N GLU A 61 -6.04 -0.48 23.41
CA GLU A 61 -6.41 -0.47 24.83
C GLU A 61 -7.81 0.08 25.05
N TYR A 62 -8.19 1.11 24.28
CA TYR A 62 -9.55 1.63 24.30
C TYR A 62 -10.57 0.56 23.90
N PHE A 63 -10.27 -0.27 22.89
CA PHE A 63 -11.14 -1.38 22.49
C PHE A 63 -11.23 -2.49 23.54
N GLU A 64 -10.13 -2.81 24.23
CA GLU A 64 -10.16 -3.79 25.33
C GLU A 64 -11.09 -3.35 26.47
N LYS A 65 -11.09 -2.05 26.79
CA LYS A 65 -11.99 -1.47 27.81
C LYS A 65 -13.42 -1.30 27.30
N ASN A 66 -13.62 -1.21 25.99
CA ASN A 66 -14.91 -0.91 25.36
C ASN A 66 -15.22 -1.87 24.20
N PRO A 67 -15.28 -3.19 24.40
CA PRO A 67 -15.37 -4.16 23.30
C PRO A 67 -16.62 -3.99 22.41
N LYS A 68 -17.70 -3.39 22.95
CA LYS A 68 -18.94 -3.12 22.22
C LYS A 68 -18.81 -2.10 21.08
N VAL A 69 -17.71 -1.35 21.00
CA VAL A 69 -17.49 -0.38 19.90
C VAL A 69 -16.95 -1.05 18.63
N LEU A 70 -16.47 -2.29 18.76
CA LEU A 70 -16.02 -3.12 17.64
C LEU A 70 -17.18 -3.95 17.10
N GLY A 71 -17.14 -4.23 15.79
CA GLY A 71 -18.02 -5.24 15.20
C GLY A 71 -17.66 -6.63 15.71
N GLU A 72 -18.61 -7.56 15.73
CA GLU A 72 -18.40 -8.91 16.29
C GLU A 72 -17.25 -9.70 15.63
N HIS A 73 -16.92 -9.37 14.38
CA HIS A 73 -15.82 -9.99 13.62
C HIS A 73 -14.43 -9.44 14.00
N GLU A 74 -14.37 -8.34 14.76
CA GLU A 74 -13.15 -7.68 15.21
C GLU A 74 -12.81 -8.13 16.63
N LYS A 75 -11.76 -8.96 16.79
CA LYS A 75 -11.45 -9.59 18.09
C LYS A 75 -10.67 -8.70 19.06
N LYS A 76 -9.60 -8.06 18.59
CA LYS A 76 -8.62 -7.33 19.44
C LYS A 76 -8.09 -6.04 18.80
N GLY A 77 -8.75 -5.58 17.74
CA GLY A 77 -8.28 -4.49 16.89
C GLY A 77 -9.07 -4.45 15.60
N LEU A 78 -8.68 -3.59 14.68
CA LEU A 78 -9.29 -3.51 13.35
C LEU A 78 -8.61 -4.50 12.39
N ASN A 79 -9.40 -5.17 11.56
CA ASN A 79 -8.95 -6.06 10.49
C ASN A 79 -8.48 -5.29 9.23
N PHE A 80 -8.43 -3.96 9.32
CA PHE A 80 -7.91 -3.08 8.28
C PHE A 80 -6.96 -2.03 8.89
N LEU A 81 -6.07 -1.53 8.05
CA LEU A 81 -5.25 -0.36 8.35
C LEU A 81 -5.60 0.72 7.33
N PHE A 82 -6.17 1.82 7.81
CA PHE A 82 -6.47 2.95 6.96
C PHE A 82 -5.25 3.87 6.85
N LYS A 83 -4.99 4.38 5.65
CA LYS A 83 -3.83 5.24 5.39
C LYS A 83 -4.18 6.40 4.47
N VAL A 84 -3.51 7.53 4.69
CA VAL A 84 -3.28 8.54 3.64
C VAL A 84 -1.84 8.42 3.19
N LEU A 85 -1.60 8.39 1.88
CA LEU A 85 -0.27 8.37 1.29
C LEU A 85 0.00 9.70 0.59
N SER A 86 1.20 10.24 0.76
CA SER A 86 1.69 11.39 -0.01
C SER A 86 2.94 11.01 -0.76
N VAL A 87 2.77 10.60 -2.01
CA VAL A 87 3.82 10.01 -2.85
C VAL A 87 4.63 11.11 -3.53
N GLY A 88 5.93 11.20 -3.25
CA GLY A 88 6.88 12.13 -3.87
C GLY A 88 7.77 11.48 -4.92
N SER A 89 8.00 10.16 -4.85
CA SER A 89 8.68 9.36 -5.87
C SER A 89 7.96 8.02 -6.08
N SER A 90 8.17 7.41 -7.25
CA SER A 90 7.58 6.11 -7.59
C SER A 90 7.93 5.03 -6.55
N LEU A 91 6.93 4.23 -6.19
CA LEU A 91 7.10 3.06 -5.34
C LEU A 91 7.51 1.84 -6.18
N SER A 92 7.94 0.78 -5.51
CA SER A 92 8.20 -0.51 -6.15
C SER A 92 6.94 -1.05 -6.85
N VAL A 93 7.11 -1.72 -7.98
CA VAL A 93 6.07 -2.58 -8.56
C VAL A 93 5.84 -3.76 -7.60
N GLN A 94 4.58 -4.00 -7.23
CA GLN A 94 4.21 -4.96 -6.20
C GLN A 94 3.09 -5.88 -6.66
N SER A 95 3.10 -7.09 -6.13
CA SER A 95 1.96 -8.01 -6.14
C SER A 95 1.84 -8.66 -4.77
N HIS A 96 0.61 -8.89 -4.32
CA HIS A 96 0.34 -9.53 -3.03
C HIS A 96 -0.07 -10.99 -3.24
N PRO A 97 0.44 -11.93 -2.42
CA PRO A 97 0.06 -13.33 -2.53
C PRO A 97 -1.42 -13.55 -2.17
N THR A 98 -2.00 -14.62 -2.70
CA THR A 98 -3.28 -15.15 -2.16
C THR A 98 -3.10 -15.63 -0.73
N LYS A 99 -4.20 -15.97 -0.04
CA LYS A 99 -4.13 -16.43 1.35
C LYS A 99 -3.32 -17.71 1.48
N GLU A 100 -3.51 -18.65 0.57
CA GLU A 100 -2.81 -19.94 0.52
C GLU A 100 -1.32 -19.74 0.24
N GLN A 101 -0.99 -18.85 -0.70
CA GLN A 101 0.38 -18.48 -1.01
C GLN A 101 1.06 -17.78 0.17
N ALA A 102 0.38 -16.88 0.87
CA ALA A 102 0.93 -16.18 2.03
C ALA A 102 1.29 -17.16 3.16
N ILE A 103 0.43 -18.14 3.44
CA ILE A 103 0.70 -19.21 4.41
C ILE A 103 1.97 -19.99 4.02
N TYR A 104 2.06 -20.39 2.75
CA TYR A 104 3.21 -21.12 2.24
C TYR A 104 4.50 -20.28 2.35
N LEU A 105 4.46 -19.03 1.87
CA LEU A 105 5.61 -18.15 1.82
C LEU A 105 6.11 -17.78 3.23
N HIS A 106 5.19 -17.47 4.16
CA HIS A 106 5.53 -17.24 5.56
C HIS A 106 6.21 -18.46 6.21
N SER A 107 5.75 -19.68 5.90
CA SER A 107 6.36 -20.90 6.42
C SER A 107 7.78 -21.18 5.88
N LYS A 108 8.10 -20.65 4.69
CA LYS A 108 9.38 -20.87 4.01
C LYS A 108 10.39 -19.75 4.29
N ASP A 109 9.92 -18.51 4.34
CA ASP A 109 10.77 -17.33 4.50
C ASP A 109 10.04 -16.25 5.34
N PRO A 110 9.92 -16.47 6.66
CA PRO A 110 9.22 -15.55 7.55
C PRO A 110 9.92 -14.18 7.68
N LYS A 111 11.16 -14.05 7.20
CA LYS A 111 11.88 -12.78 7.20
C LYS A 111 11.31 -11.83 6.14
N ASN A 112 11.04 -12.32 4.94
CA ASN A 112 10.49 -11.52 3.84
C ASN A 112 8.96 -11.56 3.78
N TYR A 113 8.33 -12.61 4.31
CA TYR A 113 6.89 -12.74 4.46
C TYR A 113 6.56 -12.79 5.94
N PRO A 114 6.41 -11.65 6.64
CA PRO A 114 6.35 -11.60 8.10
C PRO A 114 5.05 -12.14 8.70
N ASP A 115 4.03 -12.38 7.88
CA ASP A 115 2.76 -12.97 8.30
C ASP A 115 2.14 -13.84 7.20
N ALA A 116 1.17 -14.65 7.60
CA ALA A 116 0.47 -15.60 6.74
C ALA A 116 -0.85 -15.04 6.17
N ASN A 117 -0.96 -13.72 5.98
CA ASN A 117 -2.19 -13.09 5.50
C ASN A 117 -2.11 -12.63 4.04
N HIS A 118 -3.24 -12.68 3.36
CA HIS A 118 -3.37 -11.92 2.11
C HIS A 118 -3.45 -10.43 2.41
N LYS A 119 -3.22 -9.59 1.40
CA LYS A 119 -3.25 -8.14 1.55
C LYS A 119 -4.05 -7.47 0.44
N PRO A 120 -5.39 -7.60 0.45
CA PRO A 120 -6.23 -6.81 -0.44
C PRO A 120 -6.08 -5.32 -0.10
N GLU A 121 -5.94 -4.48 -1.12
CA GLU A 121 -5.77 -3.04 -0.98
C GLU A 121 -6.79 -2.30 -1.86
N LEU A 122 -7.26 -1.16 -1.37
CA LEU A 122 -8.12 -0.23 -2.11
C LEU A 122 -7.48 1.15 -2.03
N ALA A 123 -7.34 1.80 -3.19
CA ALA A 123 -6.83 3.16 -3.29
C ALA A 123 -7.93 4.10 -3.79
N ILE A 124 -8.05 5.26 -3.15
CA ILE A 124 -8.93 6.35 -3.57
C ILE A 124 -8.06 7.59 -3.76
N ALA A 125 -8.11 8.16 -4.95
CA ALA A 125 -7.34 9.35 -5.30
C ALA A 125 -7.94 10.57 -4.57
N LEU A 126 -7.15 11.21 -3.71
CA LEU A 126 -7.50 12.49 -3.06
C LEU A 126 -7.01 13.70 -3.85
N THR A 127 -6.02 13.49 -4.71
CA THR A 127 -5.48 14.43 -5.68
C THR A 127 -5.34 13.70 -7.02
N GLU A 128 -4.86 14.37 -8.06
CA GLU A 128 -4.36 13.67 -9.25
C GLU A 128 -3.33 12.60 -8.83
N PHE A 129 -3.45 11.42 -9.43
CA PHE A 129 -2.72 10.22 -9.03
C PHE A 129 -2.52 9.29 -10.22
N GLU A 130 -1.29 8.77 -10.34
CA GLU A 130 -0.90 7.81 -11.37
C GLU A 130 -0.57 6.46 -10.72
N LEU A 131 -0.97 5.37 -11.39
CA LEU A 131 -0.75 4.02 -10.90
C LEU A 131 -0.54 3.01 -12.04
N LEU A 132 0.32 2.03 -11.80
CA LEU A 132 0.40 0.81 -12.60
C LEU A 132 -0.48 -0.25 -11.95
N CYS A 133 -1.46 -0.77 -12.69
CA CYS A 133 -2.35 -1.83 -12.20
C CYS A 133 -2.69 -2.82 -13.30
N GLY A 134 -2.32 -4.08 -13.06
CA GLY A 134 -2.54 -5.17 -14.00
C GLY A 134 -1.70 -5.08 -15.27
N PHE A 135 -1.88 -6.08 -16.12
CA PHE A 135 -1.29 -6.08 -17.45
C PHE A 135 -2.20 -5.33 -18.43
N ARG A 136 -1.57 -4.67 -19.42
CA ARG A 136 -2.28 -4.12 -20.59
C ARG A 136 -2.91 -5.23 -21.42
N LYS A 137 -3.78 -4.85 -22.35
CA LYS A 137 -4.32 -5.78 -23.35
C LYS A 137 -3.18 -6.41 -24.16
N PRO A 138 -3.28 -7.69 -24.54
CA PRO A 138 -2.22 -8.38 -25.29
C PRO A 138 -1.74 -7.64 -26.54
N GLU A 139 -2.65 -6.97 -27.26
CA GLU A 139 -2.33 -6.24 -28.49
C GLU A 139 -1.48 -5.00 -28.19
N GLU A 140 -1.79 -4.29 -27.09
CA GLU A 140 -0.99 -3.15 -26.63
C GLU A 140 0.40 -3.58 -26.18
N ILE A 141 0.50 -4.73 -25.48
CA ILE A 141 1.80 -5.29 -25.07
C ILE A 141 2.64 -5.60 -26.31
N LEU A 142 2.08 -6.28 -27.30
CA LEU A 142 2.79 -6.61 -28.55
C LEU A 142 3.20 -5.36 -29.33
N SER A 143 2.32 -4.36 -29.40
CA SER A 143 2.63 -3.07 -30.01
C SER A 143 3.80 -2.38 -29.30
N ASN A 144 3.77 -2.33 -27.96
CA ASN A 144 4.84 -1.71 -27.18
C ASN A 144 6.17 -2.44 -27.33
N ILE A 145 6.18 -3.78 -27.40
CA ILE A 145 7.42 -4.54 -27.64
C ILE A 145 8.02 -4.13 -29.00
N LYS A 146 7.23 -4.11 -30.08
CA LYS A 146 7.71 -3.76 -31.43
C LYS A 146 8.12 -2.30 -31.60
N LEU A 147 7.59 -1.41 -30.75
CA LEU A 147 7.97 0.00 -30.75
C LEU A 147 9.29 0.27 -30.02
N ASN A 148 9.78 -0.67 -29.20
CA ASN A 148 10.96 -0.49 -28.37
C ASN A 148 11.97 -1.61 -28.64
N LYS A 149 12.97 -1.31 -29.47
CA LYS A 149 13.96 -2.28 -29.95
C LYS A 149 14.71 -2.98 -28.82
N GLU A 150 15.02 -2.28 -27.75
CA GLU A 150 15.70 -2.83 -26.57
C GLU A 150 14.86 -3.91 -25.88
N ILE A 151 13.54 -3.72 -25.82
CA ILE A 151 12.62 -4.72 -25.24
C ILE A 151 12.47 -5.92 -26.18
N GLU A 152 12.34 -5.66 -27.48
CA GLU A 152 12.28 -6.71 -28.50
C GLU A 152 13.51 -7.61 -28.46
N GLU A 153 14.71 -7.03 -28.37
CA GLU A 153 15.98 -7.75 -28.27
C GLU A 153 16.08 -8.60 -26.99
N ILE A 154 15.59 -8.08 -25.84
CA ILE A 154 15.59 -8.83 -24.57
C ILE A 154 14.64 -10.02 -24.61
N ILE A 155 13.47 -9.87 -25.22
CA ILE A 155 12.46 -10.94 -25.26
C ILE A 155 12.82 -11.99 -26.32
N GLY A 156 13.34 -11.55 -27.46
CA GLY A 156 13.69 -12.41 -28.59
C GLY A 156 12.51 -12.74 -29.50
N GLU A 157 12.79 -12.86 -30.81
CA GLU A 157 11.77 -13.03 -31.86
C GLU A 157 10.89 -14.28 -31.65
N GLU A 158 11.47 -15.39 -31.19
CA GLU A 158 10.75 -16.66 -31.01
C GLU A 158 9.62 -16.52 -29.98
N GLU A 159 9.88 -15.88 -28.83
CA GLU A 159 8.88 -15.68 -27.77
C GLU A 159 7.80 -14.68 -28.20
N ILE A 160 8.18 -13.63 -28.94
CA ILE A 160 7.23 -12.67 -29.50
C ILE A 160 6.28 -13.35 -30.49
N GLN A 161 6.79 -14.25 -31.34
CA GLN A 161 5.97 -15.03 -32.26
C GLN A 161 5.01 -15.97 -31.51
N LYS A 162 5.50 -16.71 -30.49
CA LYS A 162 4.65 -17.57 -29.65
C LYS A 162 3.53 -16.79 -28.98
N PHE A 163 3.84 -15.61 -28.44
CA PHE A 163 2.85 -14.73 -27.82
C PHE A 163 1.80 -14.26 -28.84
N SER A 164 2.22 -13.82 -30.02
CA SER A 164 1.32 -13.38 -31.09
C SER A 164 0.38 -14.49 -31.59
N ILE A 165 0.85 -15.75 -31.67
CA ILE A 165 0.02 -16.88 -32.08
C ILE A 165 -1.04 -17.20 -31.03
N LYS A 166 -0.66 -17.22 -29.75
CA LYS A 166 -1.61 -17.49 -28.64
C LYS A 166 -2.72 -16.45 -28.58
N MET A 167 -2.41 -15.19 -28.86
CA MET A 167 -3.39 -14.10 -28.89
C MET A 167 -4.47 -14.31 -29.97
N ARG A 168 -4.09 -14.77 -31.18
CA ARG A 168 -5.02 -15.02 -32.30
C ARG A 168 -5.95 -16.22 -32.10
N ARG A 169 -5.70 -17.07 -31.10
CA ARG A 169 -6.48 -18.29 -30.81
C ARG A 169 -7.57 -18.08 -29.76
N LYS A 170 -7.67 -16.89 -29.17
CA LYS A 170 -8.76 -16.47 -28.28
C LYS A 170 -9.71 -15.56 -29.05
#